data_AF-A0A6A1VKB5-F1
#
_entry.id   AF-A0A6A1VKB5-F1
#
_cell.length_a   1.000
_cell.length_b   1.000
_cell.length_c   1.000
_cell.angle_alpha   90.00
_cell.angle_beta   90.00
_cell.angle_gamma   90.00
#
_symmetry.space_group_name_H-M   'P 1'
#
loop_
_entity.id
_entity.type
_entity.pdbx_description
1 polymer ?
#
loop_
_entity_poly.entity_id
_entity_poly.type
_entity_poly.pdbx_seq_one_letter_code
_entity_poly.pdbx_strand_id
1 'polypeptide(L)'
;MAELGYEVAQSNAAWILDKFGERSMCMGESDFCTDAERHQRAHSLWWQASEQGNEHAALLIGDAYYYGRGTERDYQRAAKAYMHAKSQSNAQAMFNLGYMHEHGQGLPFDLHLAKRYYDQALEIDPAAKLPVALALTSLWMRKNYANSFLVHLIDSLPSVYPKVEAWVEDVLLEEGNATILTLFVCLLTVLYLRERHRRHAVPAAAEAAVAVPQNPNEHAAPVLN
;
A
#
# COMPACT_ATOMS: atom_id res chain seq x y z
N MET A 1 -1.20 33.25 16.33
CA MET A 1 -0.64 33.38 14.96
C MET A 1 -1.64 32.92 13.91
N ALA A 2 -2.19 31.69 13.97
CA ALA A 2 -3.24 31.27 13.04
C ALA A 2 -4.49 32.17 13.08
N GLU A 3 -4.94 32.55 14.28
CA GLU A 3 -6.05 33.51 14.49
C GLU A 3 -5.74 34.93 13.99
N LEU A 4 -4.46 35.27 13.81
CA LEU A 4 -4.04 36.56 13.26
C LEU A 4 -4.07 36.57 11.71
N GLY A 5 -4.51 35.47 11.09
CA GLY A 5 -4.68 35.38 9.64
C GLY A 5 -3.45 34.89 8.86
N TYR A 6 -2.32 34.58 9.53
CA TYR A 6 -1.14 34.10 8.82
C TYR A 6 -1.37 32.70 8.24
N GLU A 7 -1.38 32.59 6.91
CA GLU A 7 -1.55 31.33 6.16
C GLU A 7 -0.67 30.20 6.72
N VAL A 8 0.64 30.40 6.80
CA VAL A 8 1.59 29.37 7.28
C VAL A 8 1.27 28.89 8.69
N ALA A 9 0.76 29.79 9.55
CA ALA A 9 0.36 29.42 10.89
C ALA A 9 -0.95 28.62 10.89
N GLN A 10 -1.89 28.93 10.00
CA GLN A 10 -3.13 28.19 9.83
C GLN A 10 -2.87 26.78 9.30
N SER A 11 -2.09 26.66 8.22
CA SER A 11 -1.75 25.37 7.62
C SER A 11 -0.94 24.48 8.56
N ASN A 12 0.04 25.02 9.28
CA ASN A 12 0.78 24.25 10.30
C ASN A 12 -0.11 23.81 11.46
N ALA A 13 -1.00 24.68 11.96
CA ALA A 13 -1.91 24.33 13.04
C ALA A 13 -2.90 23.23 12.60
N ALA A 14 -3.46 23.35 11.39
CA ALA A 14 -4.34 22.33 10.81
C ALA A 14 -3.62 20.99 10.67
N TRP A 15 -2.38 20.99 10.17
CA TRP A 15 -1.56 19.78 10.05
C TRP A 15 -1.29 19.11 11.39
N ILE A 16 -0.99 19.89 12.44
CA ILE A 16 -0.78 19.35 13.80
C ILE A 16 -2.05 18.68 14.34
N LEU A 17 -3.22 19.26 14.07
CA LEU A 17 -4.50 18.70 14.49
C LEU A 17 -4.77 17.36 13.77
N ASP A 18 -4.58 17.30 12.45
CA ASP A 18 -4.82 16.07 11.69
C ASP A 18 -3.77 14.98 11.93
N LYS A 19 -2.49 15.34 12.06
CA LYS A 19 -1.38 14.36 12.11
C LYS A 19 -1.24 13.70 13.47
N PHE A 20 -1.41 14.47 14.54
CA PHE A 20 -1.11 13.99 15.89
C PHE A 20 -2.34 13.54 16.66
N GLY A 21 -3.56 13.80 16.18
CA GLY A 21 -4.79 13.34 16.82
C GLY A 21 -4.76 13.66 18.32
N GLU A 22 -5.12 12.71 19.17
CA GLU A 22 -5.08 12.84 20.64
C GLU A 22 -3.74 13.34 21.22
N ARG A 23 -2.61 13.16 20.53
CA ARG A 23 -1.29 13.63 20.99
C ARG A 23 -1.10 15.14 20.82
N SER A 24 -1.88 15.81 19.97
CA SER A 24 -1.86 17.27 19.92
C SER A 24 -2.84 17.87 20.92
N MET A 25 -2.37 18.87 21.68
CA MET A 25 -3.19 19.61 22.62
C MET A 25 -4.24 20.44 21.86
N CYS A 26 -5.51 20.12 22.07
CA CYS A 26 -6.66 20.85 21.54
C CYS A 26 -7.72 20.92 22.65
N MET A 27 -8.23 22.11 22.96
CA MET A 27 -9.27 22.32 23.98
C MET A 27 -10.64 22.48 23.33
N GLY A 28 -11.58 21.56 23.56
CA GLY A 28 -12.97 21.60 23.11
C GLY A 28 -13.87 22.47 24.00
N GLU A 29 -15.19 22.31 23.91
CA GLU A 29 -16.16 23.10 24.69
C GLU A 29 -16.10 22.80 26.21
N SER A 30 -15.79 21.57 26.59
CA SER A 30 -15.72 21.15 27.99
C SER A 30 -14.29 20.83 28.47
N ASP A 31 -13.51 20.06 27.70
CA ASP A 31 -12.15 19.61 28.05
C ASP A 31 -11.24 19.52 26.81
N PHE A 32 -10.52 18.41 26.60
CA PHE A 32 -9.81 18.16 25.34
C PHE A 32 -10.80 17.94 24.20
N CYS A 33 -10.45 18.40 23.00
CA CYS A 33 -11.27 18.22 21.80
C CYS A 33 -11.51 16.74 21.54
N THR A 34 -12.77 16.41 21.23
CA THR A 34 -13.13 15.18 20.52
C THR A 34 -12.48 15.14 19.13
N ASP A 35 -12.39 13.96 18.53
CA ASP A 35 -11.88 13.82 17.15
C ASP A 35 -12.71 14.62 16.14
N ALA A 36 -14.04 14.70 16.36
CA ALA A 36 -14.93 15.49 15.52
C ALA A 36 -14.59 16.99 15.59
N GLU A 37 -14.43 17.54 16.80
CA GLU A 37 -14.04 18.95 16.99
C GLU A 37 -12.64 19.22 16.42
N ARG A 38 -11.71 18.28 16.59
CA ARG A 38 -10.34 18.38 16.07
C ARG A 38 -10.34 18.46 14.54
N HIS A 39 -11.05 17.56 13.87
CA HIS A 39 -11.16 17.59 12.42
C HIS A 39 -11.95 18.80 11.92
N GLN A 40 -12.99 19.24 12.64
CA GLN A 40 -13.73 20.46 12.27
C GLN A 40 -12.82 21.71 12.33
N ARG A 41 -11.98 21.80 13.37
CA ARG A 41 -10.99 22.88 13.49
C ARG A 41 -9.92 22.80 12.41
N ALA A 42 -9.37 21.62 12.15
CA ALA A 42 -8.41 21.40 11.08
C ALA A 42 -9.01 21.82 9.72
N HIS A 43 -10.23 21.38 9.42
CA HIS A 43 -10.97 21.75 8.22
C HIS A 43 -11.16 23.27 8.10
N SER A 44 -11.55 23.96 9.18
CA SER A 44 -11.67 25.42 9.18
C SER A 44 -10.34 26.13 8.91
N LEU A 45 -9.24 25.64 9.48
CA LEU A 45 -7.91 26.22 9.26
C LEU A 45 -7.40 25.94 7.84
N TRP A 46 -7.63 24.74 7.32
CA TRP A 46 -7.35 24.43 5.91
C TRP A 46 -8.13 25.32 4.97
N TRP A 47 -9.42 25.57 5.25
CA TRP A 47 -10.22 26.52 4.48
C TRP A 47 -9.58 27.90 4.42
N GLN A 48 -9.20 28.44 5.58
CA GLN A 48 -8.56 29.77 5.65
C GLN A 48 -7.22 29.82 4.91
N ALA A 49 -6.40 28.77 5.01
CA ALA A 49 -5.12 28.71 4.29
C ALA A 49 -5.33 28.57 2.77
N SER A 50 -6.34 27.80 2.34
CA SER A 50 -6.69 27.64 0.92
C SER A 50 -7.12 28.97 0.29
N GLU A 51 -7.94 29.77 0.98
CA GLU A 51 -8.37 31.09 0.49
C GLU A 51 -7.19 32.08 0.32
N GLN A 52 -6.04 31.78 0.94
CA GLN A 52 -4.80 32.54 0.80
C GLN A 52 -3.86 31.98 -0.28
N GLY A 53 -4.30 30.97 -1.05
CA GLY A 53 -3.52 30.39 -2.14
C GLY A 53 -2.60 29.24 -1.72
N ASN A 54 -2.88 28.58 -0.60
CA ASN A 54 -2.21 27.32 -0.27
C ASN A 54 -2.91 26.15 -1.01
N GLU A 55 -2.25 25.62 -2.04
CA GLU A 55 -2.76 24.53 -2.86
C GLU A 55 -2.86 23.19 -2.13
N HIS A 56 -1.99 22.98 -1.14
CA HIS A 56 -2.03 21.79 -0.30
C HIS A 56 -3.23 21.83 0.66
N ALA A 57 -3.54 23.00 1.20
CA ALA A 57 -4.74 23.22 2.00
C ALA A 57 -6.01 22.96 1.17
N ALA A 58 -6.05 23.47 -0.07
CA ALA A 58 -7.14 23.20 -1.01
C ALA A 58 -7.34 21.69 -1.28
N LEU A 59 -6.24 20.95 -1.43
CA LEU A 59 -6.25 19.48 -1.57
C LEU A 59 -6.85 18.83 -0.32
N LEU A 60 -6.42 19.22 0.88
CA LEU A 60 -6.86 18.63 2.14
C LEU A 60 -8.34 18.94 2.46
N ILE A 61 -8.86 20.08 2.02
CA ILE A 61 -10.32 20.34 2.04
C ILE A 61 -11.06 19.34 1.14
N GLY A 62 -10.50 19.03 -0.03
CA GLY A 62 -11.04 18.01 -0.91
C GLY A 62 -11.07 16.64 -0.25
N ASP A 63 -9.98 16.24 0.41
CA ASP A 63 -9.90 14.99 1.18
C ASP A 63 -10.92 14.99 2.33
N ALA A 64 -11.08 16.10 3.05
CA ALA A 64 -12.03 16.23 4.14
C ALA A 64 -13.46 15.96 3.67
N TYR A 65 -13.89 16.55 2.55
CA TYR A 65 -15.21 16.27 1.96
C TYR A 65 -15.31 14.87 1.35
N TYR A 66 -14.24 14.34 0.77
CA TYR A 66 -14.25 13.03 0.13
C TYR A 66 -14.36 11.89 1.15
N TYR A 67 -13.64 11.99 2.28
CA TYR A 67 -13.62 10.99 3.34
C TYR A 67 -14.60 11.29 4.49
N GLY A 68 -15.17 12.49 4.56
CA GLY A 68 -16.01 12.92 5.68
C GLY A 68 -15.23 13.22 6.96
N ARG A 69 -14.03 13.82 6.85
CA ARG A 69 -13.19 14.17 8.01
C ARG A 69 -13.54 15.58 8.48
N GLY A 70 -14.21 15.70 9.64
CA GLY A 70 -14.61 17.00 10.19
C GLY A 70 -15.76 17.69 9.44
N THR A 71 -16.37 16.99 8.49
CA THR A 71 -17.53 17.39 7.69
C THR A 71 -18.28 16.14 7.24
N GLU A 72 -19.55 16.29 6.86
CA GLU A 72 -20.23 15.22 6.13
C GLU A 72 -19.57 14.99 4.77
N ARG A 73 -19.63 13.73 4.31
CA ARG A 73 -19.09 13.34 3.00
C ARG A 73 -19.89 13.99 1.88
N ASP A 74 -19.22 14.76 1.04
CA ASP A 74 -19.81 15.46 -0.10
C ASP A 74 -18.84 15.43 -1.29
N TYR A 75 -19.06 14.48 -2.21
CA TYR A 75 -18.20 14.32 -3.38
C TYR A 75 -18.25 15.52 -4.34
N GLN A 76 -19.34 16.29 -4.38
CA GLN A 76 -19.40 17.47 -5.25
C GLN A 76 -18.53 18.60 -4.70
N ARG A 77 -18.53 18.80 -3.38
CA ARG A 77 -17.61 19.76 -2.73
C ARG A 77 -16.16 19.30 -2.80
N ALA A 78 -15.90 18.00 -2.65
CA ALA A 78 -14.57 17.44 -2.86
C ALA A 78 -14.04 17.75 -4.27
N ALA A 79 -14.86 17.51 -5.30
CA ALA A 79 -14.48 17.81 -6.69
C ALA A 79 -14.15 19.31 -6.88
N LYS A 80 -14.94 20.21 -6.30
CA LYS A 80 -14.68 21.66 -6.36
C LYS A 80 -13.36 22.04 -5.70
N ALA A 81 -13.07 21.50 -4.52
CA ALA A 81 -11.83 21.76 -3.81
C ALA A 81 -10.61 21.21 -4.57
N TYR A 82 -10.70 20.00 -5.13
CA TYR A 82 -9.63 19.47 -5.99
C TYR A 82 -9.47 20.26 -7.29
N MET A 83 -10.55 20.77 -7.89
CA MET A 83 -10.43 21.68 -9.04
C MET A 83 -9.72 22.98 -8.67
N HIS A 84 -9.96 23.50 -7.46
CA HIS A 84 -9.24 24.67 -6.95
C HIS A 84 -7.75 24.37 -6.72
N ALA A 85 -7.39 23.26 -6.07
CA ALA A 85 -6.01 22.81 -5.93
C ALA A 85 -5.32 22.56 -7.29
N LYS A 86 -6.04 21.96 -8.25
CA LYS A 86 -5.57 21.76 -9.63
C LYS A 86 -5.22 23.08 -10.31
N SER A 87 -6.02 24.13 -10.10
CA SER A 87 -5.76 25.45 -10.72
C SER A 87 -4.42 26.07 -10.27
N GLN A 88 -3.87 25.54 -9.17
CA GLN A 88 -2.56 25.89 -8.61
C GLN A 88 -1.52 24.78 -8.88
N SER A 89 -1.74 23.95 -9.90
CA SER A 89 -0.82 22.89 -10.32
C SER A 89 -0.55 21.81 -9.26
N ASN A 90 -1.54 21.45 -8.44
CA ASN A 90 -1.38 20.33 -7.51
C ASN A 90 -1.59 18.97 -8.21
N ALA A 91 -0.53 18.17 -8.34
CA ALA A 91 -0.55 16.87 -9.01
C ALA A 91 -1.43 15.83 -8.30
N GLN A 92 -1.45 15.82 -6.96
CA GLN A 92 -2.30 14.91 -6.19
C GLN A 92 -3.79 15.22 -6.41
N ALA A 93 -4.16 16.51 -6.49
CA ALA A 93 -5.52 16.91 -6.80
C ALA A 93 -5.95 16.49 -8.21
N MET A 94 -5.05 16.57 -9.19
CA MET A 94 -5.28 16.03 -10.54
C MET A 94 -5.51 14.52 -10.48
N PHE A 95 -4.68 13.78 -9.75
CA PHE A 95 -4.87 12.34 -9.55
C PHE A 95 -6.24 12.03 -8.92
N ASN A 96 -6.62 12.74 -7.85
CA ASN A 96 -7.91 12.54 -7.18
C ASN A 96 -9.10 12.86 -8.11
N LEU A 97 -9.01 13.89 -8.95
CA LEU A 97 -10.02 14.16 -9.99
C LEU A 97 -10.12 13.03 -11.03
N GLY A 98 -8.97 12.47 -11.42
CA GLY A 98 -8.93 11.30 -12.30
C GLY A 98 -9.65 10.11 -11.68
N TYR A 99 -9.38 9.84 -10.42
CA TYR A 99 -10.01 8.76 -9.65
C TYR A 99 -11.53 8.95 -9.52
N MET A 100 -11.99 10.18 -9.26
CA MET A 100 -13.41 10.50 -9.15
C MET A 100 -14.15 10.28 -10.47
N HIS A 101 -13.55 10.63 -11.62
CA HIS A 101 -14.10 10.32 -12.93
C HIS A 101 -14.06 8.82 -13.26
N GLU A 102 -13.03 8.10 -12.83
CA GLU A 102 -12.94 6.64 -13.00
C GLU A 102 -14.07 5.92 -12.25
N HIS A 103 -14.53 6.44 -11.11
CA HIS A 103 -15.53 5.78 -10.26
C HIS A 103 -16.90 6.46 -10.25
N GLY A 104 -17.08 7.56 -11.00
CA GLY A 104 -18.33 8.32 -11.04
C GLY A 104 -18.73 8.95 -9.70
N GLN A 105 -17.75 9.35 -8.88
CA GLN A 105 -17.97 9.87 -7.52
C GLN A 105 -18.09 11.38 -7.53
N GLY A 106 -19.31 11.91 -7.38
CA GLY A 106 -19.57 13.37 -7.41
C GLY A 106 -19.31 14.04 -8.76
N LEU A 107 -18.78 13.27 -9.73
CA LEU A 107 -18.50 13.64 -11.11
C LEU A 107 -19.02 12.53 -12.02
N PRO A 108 -19.39 12.82 -13.28
CA PRO A 108 -19.78 11.79 -14.23
C PRO A 108 -18.66 10.77 -14.44
N PHE A 109 -19.05 9.49 -14.54
CA PHE A 109 -18.15 8.42 -14.94
C PHE A 109 -17.61 8.67 -16.36
N ASP A 110 -16.30 8.87 -16.48
CA ASP A 110 -15.62 9.17 -17.74
C ASP A 110 -14.15 8.72 -17.71
N LEU A 111 -13.87 7.57 -18.33
CA LEU A 111 -12.51 7.01 -18.39
C LEU A 111 -11.55 7.84 -19.26
N HIS A 112 -12.05 8.60 -20.24
CA HIS A 112 -11.21 9.46 -21.06
C HIS A 112 -10.74 10.67 -20.27
N LEU A 113 -11.64 11.29 -19.51
CA LEU A 113 -11.31 12.40 -18.63
C LEU A 113 -10.46 11.95 -17.44
N ALA A 114 -10.72 10.76 -16.89
CA ALA A 114 -9.86 10.13 -15.88
C ALA A 114 -8.41 9.98 -16.36
N LYS A 115 -8.22 9.36 -17.54
CA LYS A 115 -6.89 9.23 -18.16
C LYS A 115 -6.21 10.59 -18.32
N ARG A 116 -6.93 11.59 -18.84
CA ARG A 116 -6.37 12.94 -19.04
C ARG A 116 -5.86 13.54 -17.73
N TYR A 117 -6.62 13.41 -16.65
CA TYR A 117 -6.19 13.91 -15.35
C TYR A 117 -4.97 13.16 -14.79
N TYR A 118 -4.89 11.85 -14.97
CA TYR A 118 -3.71 11.06 -14.60
C TYR A 118 -2.47 11.46 -15.41
N ASP A 119 -2.60 11.67 -16.71
CA ASP A 119 -1.50 12.17 -17.55
C ASP A 119 -1.02 13.55 -17.06
N GLN A 120 -1.94 14.47 -16.77
CA GLN A 120 -1.62 15.79 -16.24
C GLN A 120 -0.90 15.73 -14.88
N ALA A 121 -1.31 14.84 -13.98
CA ALA A 121 -0.63 14.66 -12.70
C ALA A 121 0.85 14.29 -12.89
N LEU A 122 1.14 13.43 -13.86
CA LEU A 122 2.51 13.00 -14.20
C LEU A 122 3.32 14.10 -14.89
N GLU A 123 2.68 14.95 -15.69
CA GLU A 123 3.33 16.11 -16.32
C GLU A 123 3.79 17.13 -15.27
N ILE A 124 3.00 17.33 -14.22
CA ILE A 124 3.31 18.27 -13.13
C ILE A 124 4.35 17.70 -12.16
N ASP A 125 4.19 16.45 -11.75
CA ASP A 125 5.07 15.81 -10.78
C ASP A 125 5.55 14.43 -11.27
N PRO A 126 6.83 14.30 -11.69
CA PRO A 126 7.41 13.02 -12.06
C PRO A 126 7.36 11.96 -10.95
N ALA A 127 7.26 12.36 -9.67
CA ALA A 127 7.10 11.43 -8.56
C ALA A 127 5.74 10.71 -8.58
N ALA A 128 4.74 11.26 -9.27
CA ALA A 128 3.43 10.62 -9.48
C ALA A 128 3.48 9.41 -10.45
N LYS A 129 4.65 9.10 -11.05
CA LYS A 129 4.80 8.03 -12.06
C LYS A 129 4.25 6.68 -11.62
N LEU A 130 4.57 6.26 -10.39
CA LEU A 130 4.14 4.96 -9.89
C LEU A 130 2.60 4.88 -9.73
N PRO A 131 1.95 5.76 -8.95
CA PRO A 131 0.50 5.70 -8.80
C PRO A 131 -0.23 5.95 -10.13
N VAL A 132 0.25 6.87 -10.98
CA VAL A 132 -0.33 7.11 -12.31
C VAL A 132 -0.22 5.88 -13.21
N ALA A 133 0.93 5.20 -13.24
CA ALA A 133 1.09 3.99 -14.05
C ALA A 133 0.11 2.89 -13.61
N LEU A 134 -0.05 2.67 -12.30
CA LEU A 134 -1.02 1.71 -11.77
C LEU A 134 -2.47 2.10 -12.08
N ALA A 135 -2.80 3.38 -12.01
CA ALA A 135 -4.13 3.86 -12.36
C ALA A 135 -4.41 3.71 -13.87
N LEU A 136 -3.44 4.00 -14.74
CA LEU A 136 -3.57 3.83 -16.18
C LEU A 136 -3.66 2.36 -16.60
N THR A 137 -2.92 1.46 -15.95
CA THR A 137 -3.04 0.03 -16.20
C THR A 137 -4.38 -0.50 -15.71
N SER A 138 -4.85 -0.08 -14.53
CA SER A 138 -6.21 -0.36 -14.05
C SER A 138 -7.27 0.10 -15.07
N LEU A 139 -7.16 1.33 -15.55
CA LEU A 139 -8.08 1.90 -16.53
C LEU A 139 -8.07 1.13 -17.86
N TRP A 140 -6.89 0.72 -18.33
CA TRP A 140 -6.75 -0.16 -19.49
C TRP A 140 -7.42 -1.52 -19.26
N MET A 141 -7.23 -2.13 -18.08
CA MET A 141 -7.88 -3.39 -17.72
C MET A 141 -9.40 -3.25 -17.70
N ARG A 142 -9.95 -2.20 -17.06
CA ARG A 142 -11.38 -1.93 -17.02
C ARG A 142 -11.96 -1.74 -18.42
N LYS A 143 -11.25 -1.02 -19.30
CA LYS A 143 -11.70 -0.78 -20.68
C LYS A 143 -11.77 -2.04 -21.53
N ASN A 144 -10.83 -2.98 -21.36
CA ASN A 144 -10.75 -4.19 -22.19
C ASN A 144 -11.43 -5.42 -21.55
N TYR A 145 -11.61 -5.43 -20.23
CA TYR A 145 -12.01 -6.62 -19.47
C TYR A 145 -13.04 -6.31 -18.36
N ALA A 146 -13.96 -5.37 -18.60
CA ALA A 146 -14.91 -4.81 -17.62
C ALA A 146 -15.71 -5.82 -16.75
N ASN A 147 -15.83 -7.08 -17.17
CA ASN A 147 -16.52 -8.15 -16.43
C ASN A 147 -15.63 -9.37 -16.14
N SER A 148 -14.31 -9.20 -16.17
CA SER A 148 -13.37 -10.27 -15.88
C SER A 148 -13.16 -10.43 -14.37
N PHE A 149 -12.81 -11.64 -13.97
CA PHE A 149 -12.34 -11.93 -12.63
C PHE A 149 -11.20 -10.99 -12.18
N LEU A 150 -10.33 -10.58 -13.11
CA LEU A 150 -9.21 -9.68 -12.80
C LEU A 150 -9.67 -8.29 -12.33
N VAL A 151 -10.69 -7.71 -12.98
CA VAL A 151 -11.24 -6.41 -12.56
C VAL A 151 -11.92 -6.54 -11.20
N HIS A 152 -12.69 -7.60 -10.97
CA HIS A 152 -13.28 -7.87 -9.65
C HIS A 152 -12.23 -8.08 -8.56
N LEU A 153 -11.14 -8.76 -8.86
CA LEU A 153 -10.03 -8.94 -7.93
C LEU A 153 -9.42 -7.58 -7.57
N ILE A 154 -9.14 -6.72 -8.54
CA ILE A 154 -8.63 -5.35 -8.33
C ILE A 154 -9.58 -4.55 -7.44
N ASP A 155 -10.88 -4.56 -7.75
CA ASP A 155 -11.90 -3.83 -6.99
C ASP A 155 -12.05 -4.34 -5.55
N SER A 156 -11.73 -5.61 -5.31
CA SER A 156 -11.78 -6.20 -3.97
C SER A 156 -10.57 -5.86 -3.08
N LEU A 157 -9.43 -5.47 -3.67
CA LEU A 157 -8.17 -5.24 -2.94
C LEU A 157 -8.30 -4.29 -1.74
N PRO A 158 -8.97 -3.12 -1.83
CA PRO A 158 -9.08 -2.20 -0.70
C PRO A 158 -9.80 -2.82 0.52
N SER A 159 -10.73 -3.76 0.30
CA SER A 159 -11.45 -4.44 1.38
C SER A 159 -10.68 -5.61 2.01
N VAL A 160 -9.70 -6.13 1.27
CA VAL A 160 -8.89 -7.30 1.66
C VAL A 160 -7.62 -6.86 2.38
N TYR A 161 -6.98 -5.79 1.92
CA TYR A 161 -5.73 -5.27 2.49
C TYR A 161 -5.75 -5.12 4.03
N PRO A 162 -6.71 -4.40 4.66
CA PRO A 162 -6.69 -4.24 6.11
C PRO A 162 -6.90 -5.55 6.87
N LYS A 163 -7.58 -6.54 6.26
CA LYS A 163 -7.75 -7.88 6.86
C LYS A 163 -6.45 -8.67 6.80
N VAL A 164 -5.71 -8.55 5.70
CA VAL A 164 -4.39 -9.17 5.56
C VAL A 164 -3.40 -8.50 6.51
N GLU A 165 -3.43 -7.18 6.63
CA GLU A 165 -2.60 -6.43 7.58
C GLU A 165 -2.87 -6.87 9.02
N ALA A 166 -4.14 -6.87 9.45
CA ALA A 166 -4.52 -7.36 10.77
C ALA A 166 -4.13 -8.82 11.01
N TRP A 167 -4.29 -9.69 10.01
CA TRP A 167 -3.85 -11.08 10.08
C TRP A 167 -2.33 -11.19 10.17
N VAL A 168 -1.57 -10.37 9.42
CA VAL A 168 -0.10 -10.33 9.50
C VAL A 168 0.34 -9.86 10.89
N GLU A 169 -0.31 -8.84 11.45
CA GLU A 169 0.02 -8.37 12.80
C GLU A 169 -0.26 -9.45 13.85
N ASP A 170 -1.43 -10.09 13.81
CA ASP A 170 -1.84 -11.14 14.74
C ASP A 170 -0.97 -12.42 14.60
N VAL A 171 -0.71 -12.86 13.37
CA VAL A 171 -0.07 -14.16 13.11
C VAL A 171 1.45 -14.05 12.94
N LEU A 172 1.98 -12.99 12.35
CA LEU A 172 3.42 -12.85 12.11
C LEU A 172 4.13 -11.98 13.16
N LEU A 173 3.44 -11.05 13.83
CA LEU A 173 4.08 -10.06 14.72
C LEU A 173 3.75 -10.20 16.20
N GLU A 174 2.84 -11.10 16.62
CA GLU A 174 2.83 -11.56 18.01
C GLU A 174 4.15 -12.30 18.31
N GLU A 175 4.86 -11.87 19.37
CA GLU A 175 6.20 -12.36 19.74
C GLU A 175 6.26 -13.91 19.90
N GLY A 176 5.13 -14.55 20.21
CA GLY A 176 4.99 -16.00 20.27
C GLY A 176 4.92 -16.72 18.92
N ASN A 177 4.28 -16.13 17.91
CA ASN A 177 4.02 -16.82 16.64
C ASN A 177 5.21 -16.73 15.67
N ALA A 178 5.96 -15.63 15.68
CA ALA A 178 7.17 -15.49 14.88
C ALA A 178 8.24 -16.53 15.26
N THR A 179 8.40 -16.81 16.56
CA THR A 179 9.35 -17.82 17.06
C THR A 179 8.89 -19.23 16.69
N ILE A 180 7.60 -19.53 16.76
CA ILE A 180 7.05 -20.83 16.33
C ILE A 180 7.24 -21.03 14.83
N LEU A 181 6.95 -20.01 14.01
CA LEU A 181 7.11 -20.07 12.55
C LEU A 181 8.57 -20.23 12.14
N THR A 182 9.49 -19.50 12.78
CA THR A 182 10.94 -19.67 12.52
C THR A 182 11.42 -21.06 12.89
N LEU A 183 11.02 -21.60 14.05
CA LEU A 183 11.33 -22.98 14.44
C LEU A 183 10.75 -24.00 13.44
N PHE A 184 9.54 -23.77 12.94
CA PHE A 184 8.91 -24.64 11.94
C PHE A 184 9.64 -24.61 10.60
N VAL A 185 10.06 -23.44 10.12
CA VAL A 185 10.88 -23.29 8.91
C VAL A 185 12.26 -23.94 9.10
N CYS A 186 12.90 -23.78 10.28
CA CYS A 186 14.14 -24.48 10.62
C CYS A 186 13.97 -26.00 10.64
N LEU A 187 12.87 -26.52 11.18
CA LEU A 187 12.58 -27.95 11.17
C LEU A 187 12.39 -28.47 9.74
N LEU A 188 11.59 -27.77 8.92
CA LEU A 188 11.37 -28.14 7.52
C LEU A 188 12.66 -28.13 6.70
N THR A 189 13.51 -27.12 6.90
CA THR A 189 14.82 -27.05 6.23
C THR A 189 15.74 -28.18 6.68
N VAL A 190 15.78 -28.53 7.97
CA VAL A 190 16.55 -29.69 8.46
C VAL A 190 16.01 -31.00 7.88
N LEU A 191 14.70 -31.20 7.87
CA LEU A 191 14.08 -32.41 7.29
C LEU A 191 14.37 -32.52 5.79
N TYR A 192 14.28 -31.40 5.06
CA TYR A 192 14.63 -31.32 3.65
C TYR A 192 16.11 -31.67 3.41
N LEU A 193 17.04 -31.09 4.19
CA LEU A 193 18.46 -31.39 4.09
C LEU A 193 18.76 -32.85 4.43
N ARG A 194 18.09 -33.41 5.44
CA ARG A 194 18.25 -34.81 5.84
C ARG A 194 17.75 -35.77 4.77
N GLU A 195 16.60 -35.48 4.16
CA GLU A 195 16.06 -36.24 3.04
C GLU A 195 16.98 -36.15 1.82
N ARG A 196 17.49 -34.95 1.51
CA ARG A 196 18.49 -34.75 0.45
C ARG A 196 19.77 -35.55 0.71
N HIS A 197 20.29 -35.54 1.93
CA HIS A 197 21.46 -36.35 2.30
C HIS A 197 21.18 -37.85 2.16
N ARG A 198 20.01 -38.34 2.58
CA ARG A 198 19.63 -39.75 2.36
C ARG A 198 19.62 -40.09 0.87
N ARG A 199 18.99 -39.25 0.03
CA ARG A 199 18.95 -39.45 -1.42
C ARG A 199 20.33 -39.44 -2.08
N HIS A 200 21.30 -38.68 -1.56
CA HIS A 200 22.68 -38.69 -2.04
C HIS A 200 23.56 -39.77 -1.40
N ALA A 201 23.22 -40.28 -0.22
CA ALA A 201 23.95 -41.37 0.45
C ALA A 201 23.57 -42.76 -0.08
N VAL A 202 22.32 -42.95 -0.51
CA VAL A 202 21.84 -44.20 -1.13
C VAL A 202 22.63 -44.59 -2.40
N PRO A 203 22.93 -43.70 -3.37
CA PRO A 203 23.74 -44.05 -4.54
C PRO A 203 25.20 -44.38 -4.18
N ALA A 204 25.81 -43.68 -3.21
CA ALA A 204 27.18 -43.96 -2.76
C ALA A 204 27.31 -45.31 -2.04
N ALA A 205 26.30 -45.71 -1.25
CA ALA A 205 26.26 -47.01 -0.60
C ALA A 205 25.98 -48.16 -1.60
N ALA A 206 25.18 -47.91 -2.63
CA ALA A 206 24.94 -48.87 -3.72
C ALA A 206 26.21 -49.09 -4.56
N GLU A 207 26.97 -48.04 -4.88
CA GLU A 207 28.26 -48.14 -5.57
C GLU A 207 29.33 -48.83 -4.72
N ALA A 208 29.39 -48.55 -3.41
CA ALA A 208 30.32 -49.20 -2.49
C ALA A 208 30.02 -50.69 -2.26
N ALA A 209 28.74 -51.10 -2.26
CA ALA A 209 28.36 -52.51 -2.15
C ALA A 209 28.70 -53.33 -3.40
N VAL A 210 28.75 -52.70 -4.58
CA VAL A 210 29.19 -53.34 -5.83
C VAL A 210 30.73 -53.48 -5.90
N ALA A 211 31.47 -52.68 -5.13
CA ALA A 211 32.93 -52.59 -5.20
C ALA A 211 33.72 -53.50 -4.23
N VAL A 212 33.12 -54.56 -3.67
CA VAL A 212 33.88 -55.54 -2.86
C VAL A 212 34.75 -56.41 -3.80
N PRO A 213 36.10 -56.42 -3.68
CA PRO A 213 36.96 -57.13 -4.63
C PRO A 213 37.08 -58.62 -4.30
N GLN A 214 36.87 -59.48 -5.30
CA GLN A 214 37.33 -60.89 -5.27
C GLN A 214 38.86 -60.91 -5.37
N ASN A 215 39.52 -61.50 -4.38
CA ASN A 215 40.99 -61.55 -4.24
C ASN A 215 41.59 -62.66 -5.13
N PRO A 216 42.44 -62.36 -6.13
CA PRO A 216 43.07 -63.37 -6.97
C PRO A 216 44.59 -63.42 -6.71
N ASN A 217 45.06 -64.46 -6.02
CA ASN A 217 46.33 -65.16 -6.31
C ASN A 217 46.68 -66.13 -5.18
N GLU A 218 46.40 -67.41 -5.39
CA GLU A 218 47.34 -68.44 -4.96
C GLU A 218 47.31 -69.60 -5.97
N HIS A 219 48.51 -69.89 -6.48
CA HIS A 219 48.96 -71.11 -7.16
C HIS A 219 49.30 -70.94 -8.65
N ALA A 220 50.59 -70.67 -8.89
CA ALA A 220 51.24 -71.00 -10.14
C ALA A 220 52.55 -71.73 -9.84
N ALA A 221 52.60 -73.02 -10.19
CA ALA A 221 53.81 -73.65 -10.70
C ALA A 221 53.41 -74.84 -11.57
N PRO A 222 53.66 -74.83 -12.89
CA PRO A 222 53.72 -76.04 -13.67
C PRO A 222 55.18 -76.42 -13.97
N VAL A 223 55.47 -77.72 -13.86
CA VAL A 223 56.67 -78.34 -14.44
C VAL A 223 56.38 -78.61 -15.92
N LEU A 224 57.33 -78.24 -16.79
CA LEU A 224 57.29 -78.44 -18.25
C LEU A 224 57.88 -79.79 -18.65
N ASN A 225 57.19 -80.43 -19.59
CA ASN A 225 57.54 -81.58 -20.45
C ASN A 225 57.68 -82.97 -19.80
#